data_AF-A0A822H3M5-F1
#
_entry.id   AF-A0A822H3M5-F1
#
_cell.length_a   1.000
_cell.length_b   1.000
_cell.length_c   1.000
_cell.angle_alpha   90.00
_cell.angle_beta   90.00
_cell.angle_gamma   90.00
#
_symmetry.space_group_name_H-M   'P 1'
#
loop_
_entity.id
_entity.type
_entity.pdbx_description
1 polymer ?
#
loop_
_entity_poly.entity_id
_entity_poly.type
_entity_poly.pdbx_seq_one_letter_code
_entity_poly.pdbx_strand_id
1 'polypeptide(L)'
;TGIKDDEDSDDEKILEEQQPVITTTPELNRKHRYFIGKDYANAYEKDFKELEDYRSDYIIRTLVPRMPWHDEALVVFGQTARDGGRHFIQRWNIHKVS
;
A
#
# COMPACT_ATOMS: atom_id res chain seq x y z
N THR A 1 51.14 -18.59 17.64
CA THR A 1 49.86 -19.28 17.47
C THR A 1 48.77 -18.40 18.05
N GLY A 2 47.69 -18.14 17.31
CA GLY A 2 46.53 -17.32 17.70
C GLY A 2 46.62 -15.88 17.18
N ILE A 3 46.27 -15.59 15.93
CA ILE A 3 44.90 -15.35 15.38
C ILE A 3 44.32 -14.02 15.88
N LYS A 4 44.12 -13.09 14.92
CA LYS A 4 43.39 -11.84 15.05
C LYS A 4 41.91 -12.16 14.82
N ASP A 5 41.04 -11.75 15.73
CA ASP A 5 39.60 -11.76 15.54
C ASP A 5 39.16 -10.34 15.16
N ASP A 6 39.29 -10.02 13.87
CA ASP A 6 38.66 -8.85 13.23
C ASP A 6 37.67 -9.40 12.19
N GLU A 7 36.47 -9.80 12.63
CA GLU A 7 35.34 -10.09 11.73
C GLU A 7 34.07 -9.42 12.30
N ASP A 8 34.04 -8.09 12.24
CA ASP A 8 32.76 -7.35 12.23
C ASP A 8 32.11 -7.55 10.85
N SER A 9 31.51 -8.74 10.69
CA SER A 9 30.22 -8.99 10.04
C SER A 9 29.87 -8.05 8.87
N ASP A 10 30.53 -8.28 7.73
CA ASP A 10 30.10 -7.78 6.41
C ASP A 10 28.68 -8.24 6.03
N ASP A 11 28.09 -9.15 6.80
CA ASP A 11 26.75 -9.72 6.60
C ASP A 11 25.60 -8.70 6.75
N GLU A 12 25.76 -7.65 7.57
CA GLU A 12 24.70 -6.63 7.71
C GLU A 12 24.59 -5.70 6.50
N LYS A 13 25.67 -5.54 5.71
CA LYS A 13 25.64 -4.74 4.48
C LYS A 13 24.97 -5.46 3.31
N ILE A 14 24.96 -6.79 3.31
CA ILE A 14 24.48 -7.60 2.17
C ILE A 14 22.95 -7.66 2.12
N LEU A 15 22.26 -7.39 3.23
CA LEU A 15 20.79 -7.46 3.30
C LEU A 15 20.08 -6.22 2.75
N GLU A 16 20.77 -5.09 2.58
CA GLU A 16 20.16 -3.84 2.12
C GLU A 16 20.19 -3.69 0.58
N GLU A 17 21.05 -4.45 -0.12
CA GLU A 17 21.38 -4.19 -1.52
C GLU A 17 20.65 -5.05 -2.56
N GLN A 18 19.72 -5.92 -2.14
CA GLN A 18 18.89 -6.70 -3.08
C GLN A 18 17.43 -6.25 -3.07
N GLN A 19 17.17 -4.95 -3.07
CA GLN A 19 15.82 -4.49 -3.43
C GLN A 19 15.61 -4.72 -4.93
N PRO A 20 14.72 -5.63 -5.33
CA PRO A 20 14.48 -5.89 -6.73
C PRO A 20 13.98 -4.61 -7.40
N VAL A 21 14.48 -4.34 -8.61
CA VAL A 21 14.20 -3.11 -9.35
C VAL A 21 12.70 -3.00 -9.60
N ILE A 22 12.06 -2.02 -8.95
CA ILE A 22 10.68 -1.62 -9.24
C ILE A 22 10.67 -1.16 -10.69
N THR A 23 10.11 -1.99 -11.56
CA THR A 23 10.17 -1.72 -13.00
C THR A 23 9.26 -0.53 -13.30
N THR A 24 9.84 0.66 -13.40
CA THR A 24 9.20 1.88 -13.92
C THR A 24 9.10 1.80 -15.43
N THR A 25 8.45 0.76 -15.98
CA THR A 25 8.34 0.62 -17.44
C THR A 25 7.07 1.25 -18.00
N PRO A 26 7.18 2.15 -19.00
CA PRO A 26 6.07 2.76 -19.75
C PRO A 26 5.26 1.81 -20.63
N GLU A 27 5.53 0.49 -20.61
CA GLU A 27 4.76 -0.49 -21.36
C GLU A 27 3.94 -1.34 -20.39
N LEU A 28 2.75 -0.82 -20.09
CA LEU A 28 1.69 -1.49 -19.37
C LEU A 28 1.31 -2.77 -20.10
N ASN A 29 2.01 -3.85 -19.77
CA ASN A 29 1.69 -5.21 -20.16
C ASN A 29 0.20 -5.42 -19.82
N ARG A 30 -0.63 -5.61 -20.85
CA ARG A 30 -2.11 -5.60 -20.84
C ARG A 30 -2.80 -6.50 -19.79
N LYS A 31 -2.04 -7.23 -18.99
CA LYS A 31 -2.46 -8.16 -17.93
C LYS A 31 -2.90 -7.49 -16.62
N HIS A 32 -2.51 -6.24 -16.33
CA HIS A 32 -2.76 -5.61 -15.03
C HIS A 32 -3.68 -4.38 -15.09
N ARG A 33 -4.83 -4.48 -15.75
CA ARG A 33 -5.70 -3.32 -16.02
C ARG A 33 -6.55 -2.83 -14.85
N TYR A 34 -6.77 -3.63 -13.82
CA TYR A 34 -7.77 -3.32 -12.77
C TYR A 34 -7.20 -2.61 -11.54
N PHE A 35 -5.93 -2.85 -11.21
CA PHE A 35 -5.28 -2.30 -10.00
C PHE A 35 -3.98 -1.61 -10.42
N ILE A 36 -4.00 -0.28 -10.51
CA ILE A 36 -2.91 0.53 -11.07
C ILE A 36 -2.08 1.12 -9.92
N GLY A 37 -0.74 1.07 -10.03
CA GLY A 37 0.14 1.64 -9.03
C GLY A 37 -0.13 1.10 -7.63
N LYS A 38 -0.33 2.03 -6.69
CA LYS A 38 -0.59 1.71 -5.27
C LYS A 38 -1.89 0.91 -5.05
N ASP A 39 -2.82 0.86 -6.00
CA ASP A 39 -4.02 -0.01 -5.89
C ASP A 39 -3.67 -1.51 -5.93
N TYR A 40 -2.51 -1.88 -6.47
CA TYR A 40 -1.99 -3.24 -6.33
C TYR A 40 -1.30 -3.38 -4.97
N ALA A 41 -2.07 -3.83 -3.98
CA ALA A 41 -1.63 -3.88 -2.59
C ALA A 41 -1.67 -5.29 -2.00
N ASN A 42 -0.77 -5.52 -1.05
CA ASN A 42 -0.80 -6.65 -0.13
C ASN A 42 -0.35 -6.13 1.24
N ALA A 43 -1.32 -5.80 2.10
CA ALA A 43 -1.08 -5.17 3.39
C ALA A 43 -0.34 -6.08 4.40
N TYR A 44 -0.28 -7.39 4.15
CA TYR A 44 0.52 -8.31 4.95
C TYR A 44 2.01 -8.21 4.60
N GLU A 45 2.31 -8.08 3.31
CA GLU A 45 3.69 -8.01 2.80
C GLU A 45 4.30 -6.62 2.99
N LYS A 46 3.55 -5.56 2.65
CA LYS A 46 4.04 -4.18 2.71
C LYS A 46 2.90 -3.19 2.85
N ASP A 47 3.04 -2.28 3.81
CA ASP A 47 2.13 -1.15 3.98
C ASP A 47 2.41 -0.05 2.94
N PHE A 48 1.44 0.85 2.75
CA PHE A 48 1.54 1.94 1.79
C PHE A 48 2.71 2.89 2.14
N LYS A 49 3.50 3.24 1.12
CA LYS A 49 4.59 4.22 1.21
C LYS A 49 4.58 5.12 -0.02
N GLU A 50 5.09 6.34 0.12
CA GLU A 50 5.27 7.31 -0.99
C GLU A 50 3.95 7.53 -1.76
N LEU A 51 2.94 8.03 -1.04
CA LEU A 51 1.58 8.23 -1.58
C LEU A 51 1.51 9.37 -2.59
N GLU A 52 2.52 10.24 -2.63
CA GLU A 52 2.65 11.32 -3.61
C GLU A 52 2.78 10.77 -5.04
N ASP A 53 3.46 9.62 -5.21
CA ASP A 53 3.55 8.90 -6.47
C ASP A 53 2.57 7.73 -6.52
N TYR A 54 1.28 8.07 -6.58
CA TYR A 54 0.17 7.10 -6.55
C TYR A 54 0.16 6.11 -7.73
N ARG A 55 0.86 6.42 -8.83
CA ARG A 55 0.85 5.60 -10.06
C ARG A 55 1.97 4.57 -10.11
N SER A 56 3.00 4.71 -9.28
CA SER A 56 4.07 3.73 -9.20
C SER A 56 3.68 2.55 -8.32
N ASP A 57 4.19 1.38 -8.72
CA ASP A 57 4.10 0.20 -7.89
C ASP A 57 5.12 0.31 -6.75
N TYR A 58 4.72 -0.13 -5.57
CA TYR A 58 5.60 -0.22 -4.40
C TYR A 58 5.92 -1.68 -4.03
N ILE A 59 5.32 -2.62 -4.78
CA ILE A 59 5.41 -4.07 -4.66
C ILE A 59 5.68 -4.64 -6.06
N ILE A 60 6.53 -5.66 -6.13
CA ILE A 60 6.82 -6.33 -7.39
C ILE A 60 5.78 -7.40 -7.70
N ARG A 61 4.93 -7.10 -8.68
CA ARG A 61 3.75 -7.90 -9.06
C ARG A 61 4.06 -9.33 -9.54
N THR A 62 5.29 -9.59 -10.01
CA THR A 62 5.71 -10.93 -10.46
C THR A 62 6.08 -11.86 -9.31
N LEU A 63 6.37 -11.30 -8.13
CA LEU A 63 6.82 -12.04 -6.95
C LEU A 63 5.75 -12.08 -5.88
N VAL A 64 5.09 -10.96 -5.65
CA VAL A 64 4.12 -10.80 -4.58
C VAL A 64 2.72 -10.64 -5.19
N PRO A 65 1.80 -11.60 -4.97
CA PRO A 65 0.42 -11.45 -5.39
C PRO A 65 -0.29 -10.39 -4.53
N ARG A 66 -1.24 -9.65 -5.12
CA ARG A 66 -2.15 -8.78 -4.35
C ARG A 66 -3.01 -9.58 -3.37
N MET A 67 -3.30 -8.99 -2.22
CA MET A 67 -4.23 -9.54 -1.23
C MET A 67 -5.68 -9.25 -1.65
N PRO A 68 -6.58 -10.24 -1.85
CA PRO A 68 -8.00 -10.00 -2.16
C PRO A 68 -8.69 -9.15 -1.10
N TRP A 69 -9.54 -8.25 -1.57
CA TRP A 69 -10.44 -7.48 -0.71
C TRP A 69 -11.85 -8.05 -0.89
N HIS A 70 -12.45 -8.53 0.19
CA HIS A 70 -13.83 -9.02 0.21
C HIS A 70 -14.61 -8.20 1.23
N ASP A 71 -15.66 -7.53 0.76
CA ASP A 71 -16.45 -6.60 1.57
C ASP A 71 -17.89 -6.56 1.05
N GLU A 72 -18.81 -6.18 1.92
CA GLU A 72 -20.22 -6.04 1.61
C GLU A 72 -20.65 -4.58 1.81
N ALA A 73 -21.31 -4.01 0.80
CA ALA A 73 -21.82 -2.65 0.86
C ALA A 73 -23.29 -2.62 0.45
N LEU A 74 -24.03 -1.66 1.02
CA LEU A 74 -25.43 -1.41 0.69
C LEU A 74 -25.64 0.07 0.36
N VAL A 75 -26.66 0.34 -0.45
CA VAL A 75 -27.12 1.70 -0.78
C VAL A 75 -28.53 1.89 -0.26
N VAL A 76 -28.75 2.99 0.46
CA VAL A 76 -30.07 3.39 0.98
C VAL A 76 -30.52 4.70 0.35
N PHE A 77 -31.83 4.87 0.21
CA PHE A 77 -32.44 6.06 -0.39
C PHE A 77 -33.44 6.72 0.56
N GLY A 78 -33.78 7.99 0.30
CA GLY A 78 -34.84 8.69 1.02
C GLY A 78 -34.46 9.06 2.45
N GLN A 79 -35.37 8.80 3.41
CA GLN A 79 -35.21 9.26 4.78
C GLN A 79 -33.99 8.64 5.48
N THR A 80 -33.72 7.35 5.25
CA THR A 80 -32.55 6.67 5.81
C THR A 80 -31.23 7.28 5.31
N ALA A 81 -31.16 7.67 4.04
CA ALA A 81 -29.99 8.38 3.51
C ALA A 81 -29.80 9.76 4.17
N ARG A 82 -30.90 10.48 4.46
CA ARG A 82 -30.85 11.75 5.21
C ARG A 82 -30.29 11.56 6.62
N ASP A 83 -30.60 10.44 7.27
CA ASP A 83 -30.09 10.15 8.61
C ASP A 83 -28.57 9.95 8.59
N GLY A 84 -28.02 9.24 7.58
CA GLY A 84 -26.58 9.16 7.34
C GLY A 84 -25.94 10.53 7.08
N GLY A 85 -26.61 11.41 6.32
CA GLY A 85 -26.18 12.79 6.12
C GLY A 85 -26.15 13.61 7.41
N ARG A 86 -27.15 13.44 8.30
CA ARG A 86 -27.15 14.11 9.61
C ARG A 86 -25.99 13.65 10.49
N HIS A 87 -25.69 12.35 10.51
CA HIS A 87 -24.53 11.82 11.23
C HIS A 87 -23.22 12.48 10.77
N PHE A 88 -23.04 12.62 9.45
CA PHE A 88 -21.89 13.31 8.88
C PHE A 88 -21.80 14.78 9.34
N ILE A 89 -22.89 15.55 9.24
CA ILE A 89 -22.94 16.97 9.63
C ILE A 89 -22.59 17.16 11.12
N GLN A 90 -23.14 16.31 11.99
CA GLN A 90 -22.86 16.37 13.42
C GLN A 90 -21.36 16.19 13.71
N ARG A 91 -20.73 15.15 13.14
CA ARG A 91 -19.29 14.91 13.35
C ARG A 91 -18.44 16.04 12.79
N TRP A 92 -18.78 16.54 11.61
CA TRP A 92 -18.09 17.65 10.98
C TRP A 92 -18.14 18.93 11.83
N ASN A 93 -19.32 19.29 12.36
CA ASN A 93 -19.48 20.49 13.18
C ASN A 93 -18.72 20.39 14.51
N ILE A 94 -18.66 19.20 15.12
CA ILE A 94 -17.86 18.99 16.35
C ILE A 94 -16.38 19.28 16.09
N HIS A 95 -15.81 18.72 15.00
CA HIS A 95 -14.38 18.86 14.71
C HIS A 95 -14.01 20.24 14.14
N LYS A 96 -14.99 21.03 13.70
CA LYS A 96 -14.78 22.42 13.28
C LYS A 96 -14.68 23.41 14.42
N VAL A 97 -15.30 23.09 15.57
CA VAL A 97 -15.41 23.99 16.71
C VAL A 97 -14.37 23.66 17.79
N SER A 98 -13.78 22.46 17.75
CA SER A 98 -12.58 22.08 18.50
C SER A 98 -11.31 22.68 17.91
#